data_AF-S3MYD8-F1
#
_entry.id   AF-S3MYD8-F1
#
_cell.length_a   1.000
_cell.length_b   1.000
_cell.length_c   1.000
_cell.angle_alpha   90.00
_cell.angle_beta   90.00
_cell.angle_gamma   90.00
#
_symmetry.space_group_name_H-M   'P 1'
#
loop_
_entity.id
_entity.type
_entity.pdbx_description
1 polymer ?
#
loop_
_entity_poly.entity_id
_entity_poly.type
_entity_poly.pdbx_seq_one_letter_code
_entity_poly.pdbx_strand_id
1 'polypeptide(L)'
;MDYVIGQMSKMQTNSYAAYVVNRIINLLDDLSLKFVTQQLIRKSDHKIALTDLYFPQIEVHVTIVDVDYSNKNTTTGQRIDLGESQQSTHLRQLNSDIYSDEDIINIVGHRILKIHIAQDKAMSIHSLNHIHHQISVVIEKIRYEKALLVNNSIFKPWNIHTEYNPKTYVDLGEISLEDHVVLKSRQDVCNCFGYRGQLDQQVCIKHPWEADTNIWFVRLYQHNHSVSEITADGLLITEKFLDDTHGKQQTLKPKDGMNKRIVFSRIKDNLSHQVMYRFMGMFTFDSETIETGVVWRRVSTTVKTYAVKE
;
A
#
# COMPACT_ATOMS: atom_id res chain seq x y z
N MET A 1 18.58 -9.06 7.39
CA MET A 1 18.46 -10.52 7.22
C MET A 1 17.07 -11.00 7.61
N ASP A 2 16.60 -10.73 8.83
CA ASP A 2 15.28 -11.17 9.33
C ASP A 2 14.10 -10.78 8.42
N TYR A 3 14.08 -9.55 7.89
CA TYR A 3 13.07 -9.12 6.92
C TYR A 3 13.03 -10.02 5.67
N VAL A 4 14.19 -10.30 5.08
CA VAL A 4 14.32 -11.12 3.87
C VAL A 4 13.82 -12.53 4.16
N ILE A 5 14.24 -13.13 5.28
CA ILE A 5 13.79 -14.46 5.70
C ILE A 5 12.27 -14.46 5.92
N GLY A 6 11.73 -13.47 6.65
CA GLY A 6 10.30 -13.35 6.90
C GLY A 6 9.47 -13.29 5.62
N GLN A 7 9.90 -12.48 4.63
CA GLN A 7 9.24 -12.41 3.33
C GLN A 7 9.29 -13.76 2.59
N MET A 8 10.45 -14.43 2.55
CA MET A 8 10.55 -15.73 1.88
C MET A 8 9.73 -16.83 2.55
N SER A 9 9.67 -16.83 3.88
CA SER A 9 8.92 -17.83 4.65
C SER A 9 7.41 -17.78 4.38
N LYS A 10 6.85 -16.60 4.13
CA LYS A 10 5.42 -16.45 3.79
C LYS A 10 5.01 -17.20 2.52
N MET A 11 5.91 -17.26 1.54
CA MET A 11 5.64 -17.87 0.24
C MET A 11 5.57 -19.41 0.28
N GLN A 12 6.06 -20.06 1.33
CA GLN A 12 6.21 -21.53 1.41
C GLN A 12 4.90 -22.32 1.24
N THR A 13 3.76 -21.65 1.39
CA THR A 13 2.41 -22.22 1.22
C THR A 13 2.05 -22.52 -0.24
N ASN A 14 2.80 -22.00 -1.22
CA ASN A 14 2.68 -22.33 -2.64
C ASN A 14 4.05 -22.68 -3.22
N SER A 15 4.27 -23.95 -3.57
CA SER A 15 5.57 -24.46 -4.00
C SER A 15 6.11 -23.80 -5.27
N TYR A 16 5.26 -23.54 -6.28
CA TYR A 16 5.68 -22.87 -7.51
C TYR A 16 5.98 -21.39 -7.29
N ALA A 17 5.10 -20.69 -6.57
CA ALA A 17 5.29 -19.27 -6.28
C ALA A 17 6.54 -19.06 -5.40
N ALA A 18 6.74 -19.91 -4.39
CA ALA A 18 7.95 -19.91 -3.58
C ALA A 18 9.20 -20.12 -4.43
N TYR A 19 9.21 -21.11 -5.33
CA TYR A 19 10.35 -21.36 -6.20
C TYR A 19 10.68 -20.14 -7.06
N VAL A 20 9.68 -19.59 -7.75
CA VAL A 20 9.84 -18.46 -8.65
C VAL A 20 10.32 -17.22 -7.92
N VAL A 21 9.67 -16.85 -6.80
CA VAL A 21 10.03 -15.65 -6.01
C VAL A 21 11.44 -15.77 -5.44
N ASN A 22 11.78 -16.91 -4.83
CA ASN A 22 13.13 -17.14 -4.31
C ASN A 22 14.18 -17.03 -5.42
N ARG A 23 13.90 -17.60 -6.60
CA ARG A 23 14.83 -17.55 -7.73
C ARG A 23 14.98 -16.13 -8.28
N ILE A 24 13.90 -15.36 -8.39
CA ILE A 24 13.98 -13.95 -8.80
C ILE A 24 14.87 -13.17 -7.83
N ILE A 25 14.62 -13.23 -6.54
CA ILE A 25 15.34 -12.42 -5.56
C ILE A 25 16.82 -12.81 -5.46
N ASN A 26 17.13 -14.11 -5.47
CA ASN A 26 18.52 -14.58 -5.41
C ASN A 26 19.31 -14.28 -6.70
N LEU A 27 18.67 -14.25 -7.88
CA LEU A 27 19.35 -13.92 -9.14
C LEU A 27 19.41 -12.41 -9.40
N LEU A 28 18.43 -11.66 -8.89
CA LEU A 28 18.47 -10.21 -8.90
C LEU A 28 19.62 -9.70 -8.02
N ASP A 29 19.79 -10.31 -6.83
CA ASP A 29 20.86 -10.09 -5.85
C ASP A 29 21.12 -8.59 -5.56
N ASP A 30 20.02 -7.86 -5.34
CA ASP A 30 20.07 -6.41 -5.17
C ASP A 30 19.16 -5.98 -4.01
N LEU A 31 19.72 -5.93 -2.82
CA LEU A 31 19.02 -5.52 -1.61
C LEU A 31 18.85 -4.00 -1.47
N SER A 32 19.33 -3.20 -2.45
CA SER A 32 18.94 -1.79 -2.52
C SER A 32 17.50 -1.60 -3.03
N LEU A 33 16.92 -2.65 -3.62
CA LEU A 33 15.49 -2.74 -3.93
C LEU A 33 14.75 -3.47 -2.81
N LYS A 34 13.87 -2.74 -2.11
CA LYS A 34 12.89 -3.34 -1.21
C LYS A 34 11.97 -4.24 -2.01
N PHE A 35 11.66 -5.40 -1.45
CA PHE A 35 10.63 -6.29 -2.00
C PHE A 35 9.64 -6.71 -0.92
N VAL A 36 8.39 -6.93 -1.31
CA VAL A 36 7.29 -7.38 -0.46
C VAL A 36 6.64 -8.58 -1.13
N THR A 37 6.40 -9.65 -0.37
CA THR A 37 5.71 -10.85 -0.86
C THR A 37 4.25 -10.84 -0.45
N GLN A 38 3.37 -11.42 -1.27
CA GLN A 38 1.93 -11.49 -0.99
C GLN A 38 1.33 -10.09 -0.69
N GLN A 39 1.63 -9.11 -1.55
CA GLN A 39 1.11 -7.75 -1.41
C GLN A 39 -0.37 -7.71 -1.81
N LEU A 40 -1.23 -7.23 -0.92
CA LEU A 40 -2.62 -6.93 -1.25
C LEU A 40 -2.70 -5.66 -2.09
N ILE A 41 -3.50 -5.71 -3.14
CA ILE A 41 -3.69 -4.61 -4.09
C ILE A 41 -5.17 -4.30 -4.28
N ARG A 42 -5.49 -3.04 -4.56
CA ARG A 42 -6.81 -2.61 -5.00
C ARG A 42 -6.77 -2.33 -6.50
N LYS A 43 -7.65 -3.00 -7.25
CA LYS A 43 -7.86 -2.80 -8.68
C LYS A 43 -8.74 -1.57 -8.95
N SER A 44 -8.78 -1.14 -10.21
CA SER A 44 -9.64 -0.04 -10.66
C SER A 44 -11.13 -0.32 -10.48
N ASP A 45 -11.55 -1.58 -10.42
CA ASP A 45 -12.93 -2.01 -10.14
C ASP A 45 -13.21 -2.17 -8.63
N HIS A 46 -12.36 -1.60 -7.77
CA HIS A 46 -12.40 -1.69 -6.31
C HIS A 46 -12.19 -3.09 -5.73
N LYS A 47 -11.98 -4.12 -6.56
CA LYS A 47 -11.70 -5.46 -6.04
C LYS A 47 -10.30 -5.54 -5.46
N ILE A 48 -10.18 -6.32 -4.40
CA ILE A 48 -8.91 -6.63 -3.77
C ILE A 48 -8.33 -7.89 -4.43
N ALA A 49 -7.04 -7.87 -4.71
CA ALA A 49 -6.28 -9.02 -5.20
C ALA A 49 -4.94 -9.12 -4.48
N LEU A 50 -4.19 -10.18 -4.76
CA LEU A 50 -2.89 -10.45 -4.16
C LEU A 50 -1.85 -10.61 -5.27
N THR A 51 -0.69 -9.97 -5.13
CA THR A 51 0.47 -10.19 -6.00
C THR A 51 1.56 -10.91 -5.23
N ASP A 52 2.22 -11.88 -5.86
CA ASP A 52 3.21 -12.73 -5.17
C ASP A 52 4.48 -11.97 -4.77
N LEU A 53 4.91 -11.00 -5.58
CA LEU A 53 6.08 -10.17 -5.33
C LEU A 53 5.83 -8.72 -5.78
N TYR A 54 6.29 -7.75 -4.99
CA TYR A 54 6.14 -6.33 -5.26
C TYR A 54 7.43 -5.57 -4.91
N PHE A 55 7.86 -4.67 -5.78
CA PHE A 55 8.99 -3.76 -5.58
C PHE A 55 8.49 -2.31 -5.51
N PRO A 56 8.35 -1.71 -4.31
CA PRO A 56 7.74 -0.40 -4.16
C PRO A 56 8.45 0.70 -4.96
N GLN A 57 9.77 0.82 -4.81
CA GLN A 57 10.56 1.91 -5.42
C GLN A 57 10.43 2.02 -6.95
N ILE A 58 10.05 0.94 -7.63
CA ILE A 58 9.88 0.88 -9.09
C ILE A 58 8.44 0.57 -9.51
N GLU A 59 7.51 0.47 -8.54
CA GLU A 59 6.10 0.16 -8.76
C GLU A 59 5.85 -1.09 -9.64
N VAL A 60 6.69 -2.12 -9.48
CA VAL A 60 6.60 -3.39 -10.23
C VAL A 60 6.05 -4.51 -9.36
N HIS A 61 5.00 -5.17 -9.86
CA HIS A 61 4.47 -6.42 -9.32
C HIS A 61 4.85 -7.60 -10.21
N VAL A 62 5.06 -8.77 -9.60
CA VAL A 62 5.18 -10.06 -10.28
C VAL A 62 4.10 -11.00 -9.76
N THR A 63 3.37 -11.63 -10.68
CA THR A 63 2.33 -12.62 -10.37
C THR A 63 2.64 -13.95 -11.06
N ILE A 64 2.54 -15.03 -10.30
CA ILE A 64 2.67 -16.40 -10.80
C ILE A 64 1.28 -16.91 -11.21
N VAL A 65 1.17 -17.35 -12.47
CA VAL A 65 -0.05 -17.88 -13.06
C VAL A 65 0.06 -19.40 -13.15
N ASP A 66 -0.78 -20.12 -12.41
CA ASP A 66 -0.76 -21.59 -12.29
C ASP A 66 -2.00 -22.25 -12.94
N VAL A 67 -2.04 -23.60 -13.04
CA VAL A 67 -3.05 -24.38 -13.79
C VAL A 67 -4.49 -24.18 -13.30
N ASP A 68 -4.70 -23.92 -12.00
CA ASP A 68 -6.02 -23.60 -11.44
C ASP A 68 -6.61 -22.27 -11.97
N TYR A 69 -5.79 -21.46 -12.63
CA TYR A 69 -6.21 -20.26 -13.34
C TYR A 69 -6.97 -20.59 -14.64
N SER A 70 -6.61 -21.66 -15.36
CA SER A 70 -7.20 -21.97 -16.67
C SER A 70 -8.53 -22.74 -16.61
N ASN A 71 -8.92 -23.26 -15.44
CA ASN A 71 -10.01 -24.22 -15.30
C ASN A 71 -11.35 -23.63 -14.80
N LYS A 72 -11.61 -22.33 -15.04
CA LYS A 72 -12.87 -21.67 -14.63
C LYS A 72 -13.78 -21.31 -15.80
N ASN A 73 -14.32 -22.34 -16.44
CA ASN A 73 -15.64 -22.26 -17.06
C ASN A 73 -16.67 -22.79 -16.07
N THR A 74 -17.16 -21.94 -15.16
CA THR A 74 -18.41 -22.21 -14.43
C THR A 74 -19.37 -21.04 -14.55
N THR A 75 -20.57 -21.41 -14.96
CA THR A 75 -21.70 -20.60 -15.38
C THR A 75 -22.24 -19.73 -14.26
N THR A 76 -21.69 -18.52 -14.06
CA THR A 76 -22.40 -17.31 -13.61
C THR A 76 -21.41 -16.14 -13.58
N GLY A 77 -21.63 -15.14 -14.44
CA GLY A 77 -21.12 -13.76 -14.35
C GLY A 77 -19.69 -13.49 -13.85
N GLN A 78 -18.82 -13.04 -14.76
CA GLN A 78 -17.61 -12.22 -14.56
C GLN A 78 -16.39 -12.85 -13.87
N ARG A 79 -15.41 -13.28 -14.66
CA ARG A 79 -14.00 -13.36 -14.24
C ARG A 79 -13.08 -13.00 -15.40
N ILE A 80 -12.43 -11.84 -15.32
CA ILE A 80 -11.32 -11.45 -16.20
C ILE A 80 -10.15 -11.00 -15.31
N ASP A 81 -9.02 -11.63 -15.58
CA ASP A 81 -7.63 -11.24 -15.36
C ASP A 81 -7.05 -10.97 -13.96
N LEU A 82 -6.13 -11.88 -13.60
CA LEU A 82 -4.77 -11.74 -13.07
C LEU A 82 -4.51 -12.90 -12.08
N GLY A 83 -3.36 -13.59 -12.27
CA GLY A 83 -3.02 -14.91 -11.73
C GLY A 83 -3.55 -15.20 -10.32
N GLU A 84 -4.44 -16.18 -10.24
CA GLU A 84 -4.99 -16.66 -8.99
C GLU A 84 -4.25 -17.94 -8.59
N SER A 85 -3.28 -17.83 -7.68
CA SER A 85 -2.74 -18.99 -6.94
C SER A 85 -3.83 -19.61 -6.03
N GLN A 86 -3.64 -20.84 -5.55
CA GLN A 86 -4.65 -21.48 -4.68
C GLN A 86 -5.05 -20.64 -3.43
N GLN A 87 -4.18 -19.74 -2.96
CA GLN A 87 -4.49 -18.79 -1.88
C GLN A 87 -5.57 -17.76 -2.26
N SER A 88 -5.65 -17.35 -3.52
CA SER A 88 -6.69 -16.43 -4.03
C SER A 88 -8.01 -17.13 -4.31
N THR A 89 -8.05 -18.48 -4.27
CA THR A 89 -9.32 -19.21 -4.30
C THR A 89 -10.08 -19.10 -2.98
N HIS A 90 -9.39 -18.81 -1.87
CA HIS A 90 -10.03 -18.41 -0.61
C HIS A 90 -10.52 -16.96 -0.64
N LEU A 91 -9.93 -16.10 -1.50
CA LEU A 91 -10.39 -14.73 -1.75
C LEU A 91 -11.67 -14.64 -2.62
N ARG A 92 -12.21 -15.79 -3.08
CA ARG A 92 -13.46 -15.86 -3.85
C ARG A 92 -14.61 -15.37 -2.97
N GLN A 93 -15.04 -14.12 -3.20
CA GLN A 93 -16.11 -13.40 -2.48
C GLN A 93 -15.74 -12.92 -1.07
N LEU A 94 -14.51 -12.44 -0.85
CA LEU A 94 -14.20 -11.81 0.44
C LEU A 94 -14.59 -10.33 0.41
N ASN A 95 -15.56 -10.00 1.26
CA ASN A 95 -15.98 -8.63 1.52
C ASN A 95 -14.74 -7.81 1.90
N SER A 96 -14.65 -6.59 1.39
CA SER A 96 -13.62 -5.59 1.72
C SER A 96 -13.40 -5.43 3.23
N ASP A 97 -14.39 -5.78 4.05
CA ASP A 97 -14.41 -5.68 5.50
C ASP A 97 -13.36 -6.56 6.20
N ILE A 98 -13.00 -7.73 5.65
CA ILE A 98 -12.09 -8.69 6.32
C ILE A 98 -10.62 -8.23 6.28
N TYR A 99 -10.21 -7.61 5.17
CA TYR A 99 -8.83 -7.11 4.97
C TYR A 99 -8.72 -5.60 5.08
N SER A 100 -9.78 -4.98 5.59
CA SER A 100 -9.91 -3.54 5.66
C SER A 100 -8.74 -2.86 6.38
N ASP A 101 -8.14 -3.53 7.38
CA ASP A 101 -7.00 -3.01 8.11
C ASP A 101 -5.64 -3.52 7.63
N GLU A 102 -5.59 -4.30 6.54
CA GLU A 102 -4.35 -4.69 5.89
C GLU A 102 -3.77 -3.56 5.03
N ASP A 103 -2.47 -3.63 4.73
CA ASP A 103 -1.83 -2.69 3.81
C ASP A 103 -2.22 -2.99 2.35
N ILE A 104 -3.26 -2.32 1.86
CA ILE A 104 -3.75 -2.46 0.48
C ILE A 104 -3.19 -1.33 -0.37
N ILE A 105 -2.40 -1.67 -1.38
CA ILE A 105 -1.79 -0.72 -2.31
C ILE A 105 -2.66 -0.54 -3.54
N ASN A 106 -2.81 0.69 -4.02
CA ASN A 106 -3.47 0.90 -5.29
C ASN A 106 -2.55 0.55 -6.45
N ILE A 107 -3.06 -0.13 -7.47
CA ILE A 107 -2.26 -0.58 -8.62
C ILE A 107 -2.31 0.37 -9.82
N VAL A 108 -3.08 1.46 -9.76
CA VAL A 108 -3.15 2.43 -10.86
C VAL A 108 -1.74 2.98 -11.14
N GLY A 109 -1.27 2.82 -12.38
CA GLY A 109 0.08 3.25 -12.81
C GLY A 109 1.17 2.18 -12.66
N HIS A 110 0.95 1.16 -11.82
CA HIS A 110 1.96 0.13 -11.56
C HIS A 110 2.07 -0.90 -12.69
N ARG A 111 3.26 -1.49 -12.85
CA ARG A 111 3.53 -2.51 -13.86
C ARG A 111 3.33 -3.91 -13.29
N ILE A 112 2.60 -4.78 -14.01
CA ILE A 112 2.39 -6.18 -13.62
C ILE A 112 3.10 -7.11 -14.59
N LEU A 113 4.05 -7.89 -14.08
CA LEU A 113 4.76 -8.93 -14.80
C LEU A 113 4.18 -10.30 -14.44
N LYS A 114 4.00 -11.18 -15.43
CA LYS A 114 3.43 -12.51 -15.22
C LYS A 114 4.46 -13.59 -15.52
N ILE A 115 4.45 -14.65 -14.71
CA ILE A 115 5.18 -15.88 -14.98
C ILE A 115 4.16 -17.02 -15.07
N HIS A 116 4.05 -17.64 -16.24
CA HIS A 116 3.13 -18.73 -16.52
C HIS A 116 3.79 -20.07 -16.21
N ILE A 117 3.25 -20.77 -15.22
CA ILE A 117 3.66 -22.13 -14.84
C ILE A 117 2.99 -23.16 -15.73
N ALA A 118 1.73 -22.94 -16.08
CA ALA A 118 0.92 -23.85 -16.89
C ALA A 118 0.83 -23.40 -18.35
N GLN A 119 0.77 -24.37 -19.27
CA GLN A 119 0.45 -24.14 -20.67
C GLN A 119 -1.07 -23.97 -20.84
N ASP A 120 -1.49 -22.82 -21.38
CA ASP A 120 -2.90 -22.40 -21.52
C ASP A 120 -3.81 -23.44 -22.20
N LYS A 121 -3.26 -24.31 -23.07
CA LYS A 121 -4.05 -25.27 -23.87
C LYS A 121 -3.95 -26.73 -23.43
N ALA A 122 -2.97 -27.08 -22.60
CA ALA A 122 -2.63 -28.49 -22.34
C ALA A 122 -2.75 -28.88 -20.87
N MET A 123 -3.02 -27.93 -19.96
CA MET A 123 -2.98 -28.12 -18.50
C MET A 123 -1.67 -28.77 -18.01
N SER A 124 -0.61 -28.67 -18.81
CA SER A 124 0.71 -29.23 -18.52
C SER A 124 1.63 -28.13 -18.04
N ILE A 125 2.48 -28.46 -17.08
CA ILE A 125 3.46 -27.52 -16.53
C ILE A 125 4.54 -27.26 -17.59
N HIS A 126 4.91 -26.00 -17.77
CA HIS A 126 6.06 -25.61 -18.58
C HIS A 126 7.33 -26.26 -18.06
N SER A 127 8.28 -26.56 -18.96
CA SER A 127 9.57 -27.09 -18.54
C SER A 127 10.29 -26.09 -17.62
N LEU A 128 11.15 -26.61 -16.72
CA LEU A 128 11.92 -25.79 -15.81
C LEU A 128 12.76 -24.72 -16.55
N ASN A 129 13.36 -25.09 -17.69
CA ASN A 129 14.12 -24.17 -18.55
C ASN A 129 13.24 -23.04 -19.11
N HIS A 130 12.00 -23.34 -19.47
CA HIS A 130 11.06 -22.31 -19.94
C HIS A 130 10.68 -21.35 -18.81
N ILE A 131 10.43 -21.86 -17.60
CA ILE A 131 10.18 -21.03 -16.41
C ILE A 131 11.41 -20.16 -16.10
N HIS A 132 12.64 -20.70 -16.19
CA HIS A 132 13.87 -19.94 -16.00
C HIS A 132 14.04 -18.81 -17.02
N HIS A 133 13.69 -19.07 -18.27
CA HIS A 133 13.70 -18.03 -19.30
C HIS A 133 12.72 -16.89 -18.96
N GLN A 134 11.48 -17.21 -18.55
CA GLN A 134 10.53 -16.21 -18.09
C GLN A 134 11.05 -15.40 -16.89
N ILE A 135 11.65 -16.06 -15.91
CA ILE A 135 12.28 -15.42 -14.74
C ILE A 135 13.40 -14.46 -15.19
N SER A 136 14.23 -14.87 -16.14
CA SER A 136 15.33 -14.04 -16.67
C SER A 136 14.78 -12.77 -17.32
N VAL A 137 13.73 -12.88 -18.14
CA VAL A 137 13.05 -11.73 -18.74
C VAL A 137 12.45 -10.80 -17.69
N VAL A 138 11.89 -11.33 -16.61
CA VAL A 138 11.35 -10.52 -15.49
C VAL A 138 12.47 -9.78 -14.77
N ILE A 139 13.60 -10.43 -14.47
CA ILE A 139 14.76 -9.81 -13.83
C ILE A 139 15.30 -8.65 -14.68
N GLU A 140 15.44 -8.85 -16.00
CA GLU A 140 15.93 -7.79 -16.89
C GLU A 140 14.98 -6.59 -16.92
N LYS A 141 13.66 -6.82 -16.86
CA LYS A 141 12.68 -5.72 -16.72
C LYS A 141 12.84 -4.98 -15.39
N ILE A 142 13.00 -5.69 -14.28
CA ILE A 142 13.22 -5.08 -12.95
C ILE A 142 14.49 -4.22 -12.96
N ARG A 143 15.60 -4.76 -13.50
CA ARG A 143 16.87 -4.02 -13.65
C ARG A 143 16.71 -2.78 -14.51
N TYR A 144 15.98 -2.89 -15.61
CA TYR A 144 15.70 -1.77 -16.50
C TYR A 144 14.91 -0.65 -15.79
N GLU A 145 13.83 -0.97 -15.08
CA GLU A 145 13.05 0.05 -14.34
C GLU A 145 13.93 0.74 -13.28
N LYS A 146 14.72 -0.01 -12.52
CA LYS A 146 15.68 0.58 -11.58
C LYS A 146 16.68 1.49 -12.30
N ALA A 147 17.23 1.05 -13.43
CA ALA A 147 18.22 1.83 -14.18
C ALA A 147 17.64 3.16 -14.69
N LEU A 148 16.36 3.20 -15.08
CA LEU A 148 15.69 4.46 -15.42
C LEU A 148 15.67 5.44 -14.24
N LEU A 149 15.33 4.97 -13.04
CA LEU A 149 15.32 5.81 -11.84
C LEU A 149 16.73 6.28 -11.44
N VAL A 150 17.74 5.41 -11.59
CA VAL A 150 19.14 5.75 -11.29
C VAL A 150 19.66 6.79 -12.28
N ASN A 151 19.42 6.61 -13.59
CA ASN A 151 19.86 7.54 -14.62
C ASN A 151 19.21 8.92 -14.48
N ASN A 152 17.99 8.97 -13.97
CA ASN A 152 17.28 10.21 -13.67
C ASN A 152 17.60 10.79 -12.27
N SER A 153 18.52 10.19 -11.51
CA SER A 153 18.91 10.61 -10.15
C SER A 153 17.75 10.68 -9.14
N ILE A 154 16.70 9.89 -9.35
CA ILE A 154 15.53 9.81 -8.46
C ILE A 154 15.50 8.53 -7.63
N PHE A 155 16.34 7.54 -7.95
CA PHE A 155 16.40 6.29 -7.20
C PHE A 155 16.95 6.50 -5.78
N LYS A 156 16.11 6.21 -4.78
CA LYS A 156 16.50 6.18 -3.37
C LYS A 156 16.72 4.73 -2.94
N PRO A 157 17.95 4.30 -2.58
CA PRO A 157 18.20 2.92 -2.17
C PRO A 157 17.50 2.60 -0.84
N TRP A 158 16.96 1.39 -0.74
CA TRP A 158 16.28 0.94 0.47
C TRP A 158 17.26 0.75 1.63
N ASN A 159 16.86 1.22 2.81
CA ASN A 159 17.58 1.01 4.05
C ASN A 159 16.61 0.77 5.22
N ILE A 160 16.56 -0.48 5.67
CA ILE A 160 15.67 -0.93 6.76
C ILE A 160 15.94 -0.24 8.11
N HIS A 161 17.18 0.21 8.35
CA HIS A 161 17.55 0.83 9.62
C HIS A 161 17.05 2.26 9.76
N THR A 162 16.78 2.92 8.63
CA THR A 162 16.37 4.33 8.59
C THR A 162 14.93 4.53 8.17
N GLU A 163 14.30 3.55 7.48
CA GLU A 163 12.95 3.70 6.90
C GLU A 163 11.85 4.01 7.93
N TYR A 164 11.97 3.49 9.15
CA TYR A 164 10.99 3.71 10.21
C TYR A 164 11.39 4.81 11.20
N ASN A 165 12.56 5.43 11.03
CA ASN A 165 13.08 6.42 11.96
C ASN A 165 12.61 7.83 11.57
N PRO A 166 11.82 8.52 12.42
CA PRO A 166 11.36 9.89 12.15
C PRO A 166 12.51 10.86 11.83
N LYS A 167 13.66 10.70 12.50
CA LYS A 167 14.82 11.58 12.30
C LYS A 167 15.28 11.58 10.84
N THR A 168 15.20 10.45 10.15
CA THR A 168 15.53 10.36 8.72
C THR A 168 14.74 11.39 7.91
N TYR A 169 13.43 11.48 8.15
CA TYR A 169 12.54 12.36 7.42
C TYR A 169 12.61 13.82 7.91
N VAL A 170 12.91 14.03 9.18
CA VAL A 170 13.19 15.38 9.72
C VAL A 170 14.47 15.94 9.10
N ASP A 171 15.54 15.14 9.03
CA ASP A 171 16.81 15.56 8.43
C ASP A 171 16.68 15.75 6.90
N LEU A 172 15.80 14.97 6.24
CA LEU A 172 15.45 15.15 4.83
C LEU A 172 14.66 16.46 4.59
N GLY A 173 13.91 16.93 5.58
CA GLY A 173 13.08 18.14 5.51
C GLY A 173 11.68 17.92 4.91
N GLU A 174 11.36 16.71 4.46
CA GLU A 174 10.07 16.38 3.88
C GLU A 174 9.70 14.90 3.98
N ILE A 175 8.42 14.61 3.75
CA ILE A 175 7.85 13.28 3.50
C ILE A 175 7.11 13.34 2.17
N SER A 176 7.42 12.42 1.26
CA SER A 176 6.79 12.27 -0.05
C SER A 176 6.02 10.96 -0.17
N LEU A 177 4.94 10.96 -0.96
CA LEU A 177 4.23 9.74 -1.35
C LEU A 177 5.10 8.79 -2.17
N GLU A 178 6.00 9.32 -3.01
CA GLU A 178 6.93 8.55 -3.84
C GLU A 178 7.93 7.73 -3.01
N ASP A 179 8.16 8.15 -1.76
CA ASP A 179 9.06 7.44 -0.84
C ASP A 179 8.36 6.29 -0.12
N HIS A 180 7.06 6.07 -0.39
CA HIS A 180 6.21 5.05 0.21
C HIS A 180 6.30 4.99 1.74
N VAL A 181 6.39 6.15 2.38
CA VAL A 181 6.69 6.28 3.82
C VAL A 181 5.64 5.57 4.69
N VAL A 182 6.14 4.71 5.58
CA VAL A 182 5.38 4.02 6.62
C VAL A 182 6.11 4.18 7.94
N LEU A 183 5.40 4.56 9.00
CA LEU A 183 5.97 4.73 10.35
C LEU A 183 5.27 3.80 11.35
N LYS A 184 6.02 3.34 12.36
CA LYS A 184 5.58 2.28 13.28
C LYS A 184 4.51 2.73 14.26
N SER A 185 4.43 4.02 14.57
CA SER A 185 3.49 4.53 15.56
C SER A 185 3.02 5.94 15.22
N ARG A 186 1.90 6.34 15.83
CA ARG A 186 1.43 7.73 15.77
C ARG A 186 2.46 8.69 16.34
N GLN A 187 3.20 8.26 17.37
CA GLN A 187 4.25 9.07 17.98
C GLN A 187 5.36 9.34 16.98
N ASP A 188 5.80 8.32 16.25
CA ASP A 188 6.81 8.47 15.21
C ASP A 188 6.37 9.45 14.11
N VAL A 189 5.11 9.35 13.67
CA VAL A 189 4.53 10.32 12.73
C VAL A 189 4.56 11.73 13.31
N CYS A 190 4.06 11.93 14.53
CA CYS A 190 4.03 13.25 15.15
C CYS A 190 5.44 13.82 15.42
N ASN A 191 6.43 12.97 15.70
CA ASN A 191 7.83 13.38 15.86
C ASN A 191 8.41 13.94 14.55
N CYS A 192 7.93 13.52 13.37
CA CYS A 192 8.32 14.14 12.09
C CYS A 192 7.87 15.60 11.95
N PHE A 193 6.88 16.02 12.72
CA PHE A 193 6.26 17.36 12.64
C PHE A 193 6.55 18.21 13.88
N GLY A 194 7.58 17.85 14.63
CA GLY A 194 8.07 18.63 15.76
C GLY A 194 7.23 18.54 17.03
N TYR A 195 6.43 17.48 17.19
CA TYR A 195 5.59 17.27 18.36
C TYR A 195 6.43 16.98 19.62
N ARG A 196 5.95 17.45 20.78
CA ARG A 196 6.53 17.17 22.11
C ARG A 196 5.47 16.54 23.02
N GLY A 197 5.87 15.50 23.75
CA GLY A 197 5.04 14.88 24.78
C GLY A 197 4.27 13.65 24.31
N GLN A 198 3.35 13.19 25.17
CA GLN A 198 2.53 12.01 24.94
C GLN A 198 1.30 12.36 24.11
N LEU A 199 1.01 11.52 23.12
CA LEU A 199 -0.21 11.64 22.35
C LEU A 199 -1.43 11.19 23.15
N ASP A 200 -2.51 11.93 22.97
CA ASP A 200 -3.83 11.48 23.38
C ASP A 200 -4.42 10.47 22.37
N GLN A 201 -5.63 10.00 22.67
CA GLN A 201 -6.36 9.04 21.82
C GLN A 201 -7.09 9.70 20.64
N GLN A 202 -6.91 11.01 20.38
CA GLN A 202 -7.66 11.71 19.33
C GLN A 202 -7.26 11.24 17.94
N VAL A 203 -8.21 11.21 17.00
CA VAL A 203 -7.94 10.77 15.61
C VAL A 203 -7.16 11.82 14.83
N CYS A 204 -7.32 13.11 15.19
CA CYS A 204 -6.57 14.22 14.63
C CYS A 204 -5.73 14.89 15.72
N ILE A 205 -4.49 15.25 15.39
CA ILE A 205 -3.58 15.99 16.26
C ILE A 205 -3.25 17.31 15.59
N LYS A 206 -3.30 18.43 16.32
CA LYS A 206 -2.94 19.75 15.78
C LYS A 206 -1.47 19.77 15.37
N HIS A 207 -1.18 20.33 14.20
CA HIS A 207 0.20 20.47 13.74
C HIS A 207 0.93 21.52 14.62
N PRO A 208 2.10 21.19 15.22
CA PRO A 208 2.78 22.10 16.13
C PRO A 208 3.20 23.43 15.49
N TRP A 209 3.54 23.41 14.20
CA TRP A 209 4.09 24.57 13.48
C TRP A 209 3.10 25.27 12.54
N GLU A 210 2.02 24.60 12.14
CA GLU A 210 1.10 25.08 11.09
C GLU A 210 -0.31 25.18 11.68
N ALA A 211 -0.77 26.41 11.91
CA ALA A 211 -1.99 26.66 12.68
C ALA A 211 -3.29 26.23 11.98
N ASP A 212 -3.26 26.02 10.66
CA ASP A 212 -4.41 25.63 9.82
C ASP A 212 -4.45 24.13 9.50
N THR A 213 -3.53 23.35 10.08
CA THR A 213 -3.25 21.98 9.69
C THR A 213 -3.35 21.00 10.86
N ASN A 214 -3.98 19.85 10.61
CA ASN A 214 -3.99 18.71 11.50
C ASN A 214 -3.25 17.51 10.89
N ILE A 215 -2.65 16.69 11.74
CA ILE A 215 -2.17 15.35 11.40
C ILE A 215 -3.33 14.39 11.67
N TRP A 216 -3.80 13.70 10.63
CA TRP A 216 -4.98 12.85 10.68
C TRP A 216 -4.61 11.37 10.55
N PHE A 217 -4.98 10.57 11.56
CA PHE A 217 -4.77 9.13 11.60
C PHE A 217 -6.05 8.38 11.22
N VAL A 218 -6.26 8.17 9.93
CA VAL A 218 -7.53 7.64 9.40
C VAL A 218 -7.53 6.11 9.27
N ARG A 219 -8.71 5.50 9.41
CA ARG A 219 -8.98 4.11 9.02
C ARG A 219 -9.78 4.14 7.73
N LEU A 220 -9.18 3.76 6.61
CA LEU A 220 -9.80 3.83 5.27
C LEU A 220 -10.71 2.63 5.01
N TYR A 221 -11.60 2.37 5.96
CA TYR A 221 -12.57 1.30 5.97
C TYR A 221 -13.66 1.58 7.01
N GLN A 222 -14.73 0.79 7.00
CA GLN A 222 -15.80 0.91 7.99
C GLN A 222 -15.29 0.52 9.38
N HIS A 223 -15.50 1.41 10.36
CA HIS A 223 -15.16 1.16 11.74
C HIS A 223 -16.22 1.73 12.69
N ASN A 224 -16.81 0.87 13.52
CA ASN A 224 -17.96 1.20 14.38
C ASN A 224 -19.12 1.77 13.55
N HIS A 225 -19.49 3.03 13.80
CA HIS A 225 -20.60 3.72 13.14
C HIS A 225 -20.14 4.73 12.08
N SER A 226 -18.86 4.71 11.68
CA SER A 226 -18.34 5.55 10.61
C SER A 226 -17.64 4.73 9.54
N VAL A 227 -17.62 5.27 8.32
CA VAL A 227 -16.89 4.73 7.19
C VAL A 227 -16.07 5.84 6.56
N SER A 228 -14.80 5.53 6.30
CA SER A 228 -13.94 6.38 5.49
C SER A 228 -13.40 5.59 4.32
N GLU A 229 -13.38 6.18 3.14
CA GLU A 229 -12.91 5.51 1.93
C GLU A 229 -11.97 6.43 1.16
N ILE A 230 -11.09 5.84 0.36
CA ILE A 230 -10.24 6.57 -0.57
C ILE A 230 -10.53 6.10 -2.00
N THR A 231 -10.59 7.05 -2.94
CA THR A 231 -10.77 6.75 -4.36
C THR A 231 -9.56 6.00 -4.93
N ALA A 232 -9.75 5.30 -6.06
CA ALA A 232 -8.71 4.47 -6.65
C ALA A 232 -7.50 5.27 -7.17
N ASP A 233 -7.65 6.55 -7.48
CA ASP A 233 -6.53 7.44 -7.82
C ASP A 233 -5.83 8.03 -6.57
N GLY A 234 -6.34 7.73 -5.37
CA GLY A 234 -5.85 8.28 -4.11
C GLY A 234 -6.15 9.78 -3.93
N LEU A 235 -6.99 10.38 -4.77
CA LEU A 235 -7.20 11.83 -4.80
C LEU A 235 -8.29 12.31 -3.84
N LEU A 236 -9.30 11.50 -3.55
CA LEU A 236 -10.41 11.89 -2.69
C LEU A 236 -10.54 10.91 -1.51
N ILE A 237 -10.70 11.45 -0.31
CA ILE A 237 -11.11 10.70 0.87
C ILE A 237 -12.51 11.16 1.27
N THR A 238 -13.41 10.20 1.47
CA THR A 238 -14.76 10.45 2.00
C THR A 238 -14.85 10.00 3.45
N GLU A 239 -15.64 10.69 4.26
CA GLU A 239 -15.90 10.34 5.66
C GLU A 239 -17.39 10.55 5.98
N LYS A 240 -18.06 9.50 6.47
CA LYS A 240 -19.46 9.58 6.88
C LYS A 240 -19.79 8.69 8.07
N PHE A 241 -20.75 9.12 8.86
CA PHE A 241 -21.42 8.25 9.82
C PHE A 241 -22.48 7.42 9.10
N LEU A 242 -22.62 6.15 9.48
CA LEU A 242 -23.64 5.24 8.95
C LEU A 242 -25.05 5.61 9.45
N ASP A 243 -25.11 6.25 10.61
CA ASP A 243 -26.33 6.77 11.23
C ASP A 243 -26.05 8.20 11.72
N ASP A 244 -26.76 9.17 11.12
CA ASP A 244 -26.65 10.60 11.44
C ASP A 244 -27.89 11.14 12.18
N THR A 245 -28.58 10.30 12.95
CA THR A 245 -29.76 10.68 13.77
C THR A 245 -29.51 11.84 14.74
N HIS A 246 -28.25 12.20 15.03
CA HIS A 246 -27.87 13.27 15.95
C HIS A 246 -27.01 14.38 15.32
N GLY A 247 -26.93 14.48 13.99
CA GLY A 247 -26.11 15.49 13.31
C GLY A 247 -24.60 15.37 13.60
N LYS A 248 -24.14 14.15 13.89
CA LYS A 248 -22.72 13.83 14.11
C LYS A 248 -21.89 14.11 12.88
N GLN A 249 -22.49 14.08 11.69
CA GLN A 249 -21.83 14.44 10.43
C GLN A 249 -21.20 15.85 10.50
N GLN A 250 -21.82 16.80 11.21
CA GLN A 250 -21.26 18.15 11.39
C GLN A 250 -19.92 18.16 12.14
N THR A 251 -19.64 17.14 12.95
CA THR A 251 -18.37 17.03 13.71
C THR A 251 -17.19 16.63 12.82
N LEU A 252 -17.45 16.07 11.63
CA LEU A 252 -16.42 15.68 10.66
C LEU A 252 -15.88 16.89 9.89
N LYS A 253 -16.66 17.97 9.84
CA LYS A 253 -16.27 19.21 9.16
C LYS A 253 -15.03 19.82 9.80
N PRO A 254 -14.19 20.50 8.99
CA PRO A 254 -13.14 21.34 9.56
C PRO A 254 -13.77 22.36 10.53
N LYS A 255 -13.17 22.52 11.70
CA LYS A 255 -13.47 23.63 12.60
C LYS A 255 -12.83 24.90 12.03
N ASP A 256 -13.37 26.07 12.35
CA ASP A 256 -12.90 27.36 11.83
C ASP A 256 -11.36 27.47 11.82
N GLY A 257 -10.81 27.76 10.64
CA GLY A 257 -9.38 27.90 10.39
C GLY A 257 -8.60 26.61 10.13
N MET A 258 -9.20 25.42 10.35
CA MET A 258 -8.49 24.13 10.33
C MET A 258 -8.81 23.30 9.08
N ASN A 259 -8.38 23.78 7.92
CA ASN A 259 -8.84 23.30 6.62
C ASN A 259 -7.95 22.24 5.96
N LYS A 260 -6.76 21.99 6.52
CA LYS A 260 -5.78 21.04 5.97
C LYS A 260 -5.59 19.83 6.89
N ARG A 261 -5.41 18.66 6.27
CA ARG A 261 -5.07 17.41 6.95
C ARG A 261 -3.88 16.75 6.28
N ILE A 262 -2.80 16.53 7.02
CA ILE A 262 -1.72 15.62 6.64
C ILE A 262 -2.19 14.22 7.02
N VAL A 263 -2.40 13.34 6.04
CA VAL A 263 -3.11 12.08 6.25
C VAL A 263 -2.13 10.92 6.37
N PHE A 264 -2.30 10.15 7.44
CA PHE A 264 -1.66 8.85 7.63
C PHE A 264 -2.73 7.78 7.82
N SER A 265 -2.81 6.81 6.92
CA SER A 265 -3.74 5.69 7.08
C SER A 265 -3.17 4.65 8.03
N ARG A 266 -4.03 4.12 8.90
CA ARG A 266 -3.72 2.96 9.72
C ARG A 266 -3.72 1.70 8.84
N ILE A 267 -2.63 0.95 8.86
CA ILE A 267 -2.46 -0.33 8.18
C ILE A 267 -1.87 -1.37 9.12
N LYS A 268 -1.99 -2.65 8.80
CA LYS A 268 -1.23 -3.73 9.41
C LYS A 268 -0.01 -4.05 8.55
N ASP A 269 1.12 -4.21 9.22
CA ASP A 269 2.35 -4.66 8.58
C ASP A 269 2.21 -6.09 8.07
N ASN A 270 2.72 -6.30 6.86
CA ASN A 270 2.58 -7.55 6.11
C ASN A 270 3.34 -8.74 6.73
N LEU A 271 4.32 -8.50 7.62
CA LEU A 271 5.08 -9.55 8.31
C LEU A 271 4.65 -9.73 9.76
N SER A 272 4.65 -8.64 10.52
CA SER A 272 4.45 -8.66 11.97
C SER A 272 2.99 -8.52 12.39
N HIS A 273 2.09 -8.16 11.47
CA HIS A 273 0.70 -7.77 11.74
C HIS A 273 0.56 -6.62 12.75
N GLN A 274 1.66 -5.91 13.06
CA GLN A 274 1.63 -4.73 13.90
C GLN A 274 0.99 -3.56 13.16
N VAL A 275 0.32 -2.69 13.91
CA VAL A 275 -0.25 -1.47 13.35
C VAL A 275 0.88 -0.52 12.93
N MET A 276 0.81 0.00 11.72
CA MET A 276 1.66 1.04 11.19
C MET A 276 0.84 2.14 10.52
N TYR A 277 1.51 3.20 10.09
CA TYR A 277 0.90 4.41 9.55
C TYR A 277 1.54 4.80 8.24
N ARG A 278 0.78 4.68 7.14
CA ARG A 278 1.23 5.00 5.78
C ARG A 278 0.85 6.42 5.43
N PHE A 279 1.81 7.21 4.94
CA PHE A 279 1.53 8.55 4.44
C PHE A 279 0.66 8.51 3.18
N MET A 280 -0.36 9.37 3.13
CA MET A 280 -1.35 9.42 2.04
C MET A 280 -1.36 10.77 1.28
N GLY A 281 -0.64 11.78 1.76
CA GLY A 281 -0.61 13.12 1.19
C GLY A 281 -1.21 14.18 2.12
N MET A 282 -1.24 15.42 1.64
CA MET A 282 -1.97 16.53 2.26
C MET A 282 -3.30 16.73 1.56
N PHE A 283 -4.37 16.82 2.34
CA PHE A 283 -5.74 16.97 1.87
C PHE A 283 -6.36 18.25 2.42
N THR A 284 -7.26 18.84 1.65
CA THR A 284 -8.12 19.94 2.11
C THR A 284 -9.58 19.54 2.01
N PHE A 285 -10.42 20.16 2.84
CA PHE A 285 -11.86 20.04 2.68
C PHE A 285 -12.28 20.49 1.27
N ASP A 286 -13.14 19.72 0.63
CA ASP A 286 -13.64 19.98 -0.73
C ASP A 286 -15.14 20.30 -0.68
N SER A 287 -15.94 19.33 -0.26
CA SER A 287 -17.40 19.46 -0.21
C SER A 287 -18.01 18.54 0.83
N GLU A 288 -19.32 18.66 1.00
CA GLU A 288 -20.12 17.71 1.77
C GLU A 288 -21.41 17.43 1.01
N THR A 289 -21.80 16.16 0.93
CA THR A 289 -23.12 15.76 0.46
C THR A 289 -23.75 14.77 1.43
N ILE A 290 -25.08 14.64 1.41
CA ILE A 290 -25.80 13.66 2.24
C ILE A 290 -25.41 12.23 1.85
N GLU A 291 -25.14 11.96 0.57
CA GLU A 291 -24.84 10.63 0.06
C GLU A 291 -23.39 10.18 0.35
N THR A 292 -22.43 11.08 0.12
CA THR A 292 -21.00 10.78 0.23
C THR A 292 -20.39 11.20 1.57
N GLY A 293 -21.07 12.03 2.35
CA GLY A 293 -20.55 12.65 3.55
C GLY A 293 -19.55 13.76 3.26
N VAL A 294 -18.58 13.93 4.16
CA VAL A 294 -17.51 14.94 4.05
C VAL A 294 -16.45 14.44 3.08
N VAL A 295 -16.07 15.28 2.11
CA VAL A 295 -15.09 14.98 1.07
C VAL A 295 -13.83 15.81 1.29
N TRP A 296 -12.68 15.13 1.28
CA TRP A 296 -11.34 15.69 1.36
C TRP A 296 -10.60 15.44 0.05
N ARG A 297 -10.01 16.46 -0.54
CA ARG A 297 -9.25 16.36 -1.80
C ARG A 297 -7.75 16.49 -1.54
N ARG A 298 -6.96 15.60 -2.13
CA ARG A 298 -5.49 15.66 -2.07
C ARG A 298 -5.00 16.87 -2.85
N VAL A 299 -4.25 17.73 -2.18
CA VAL A 299 -3.67 18.96 -2.75
C VAL A 299 -2.15 18.92 -2.82
N SER A 300 -1.51 17.99 -2.11
CA SER A 300 -0.06 17.76 -2.21
C SER A 300 0.30 16.30 -1.97
N THR A 301 1.32 15.83 -2.69
CA THR A 301 1.96 14.52 -2.52
C THR A 301 3.19 14.58 -1.60
N THR A 302 3.59 15.79 -1.18
CA THR A 302 4.74 16.03 -0.31
C THR A 302 4.37 17.01 0.79
N VAL A 303 4.92 16.81 2.00
CA VAL A 303 4.77 17.73 3.14
C VAL A 303 6.12 17.97 3.80
N LYS A 304 6.34 19.18 4.32
CA LYS A 304 7.55 19.52 5.07
C LYS A 304 7.55 18.82 6.43
N THR A 305 8.73 18.42 6.88
CA THR A 305 8.96 17.96 8.25
C THR A 305 9.60 19.06 9.07
N TYR A 306 9.53 18.91 10.38
CA TYR A 306 9.96 19.93 11.31
C TYR A 306 10.73 19.31 12.46
N ALA A 307 11.82 19.95 12.84
CA ALA A 307 12.46 19.69 14.12
C ALA A 307 11.49 19.96 15.27
N VAL A 308 11.79 19.37 16.42
CA VAL A 308 11.01 19.55 17.64
C VAL A 308 10.85 21.03 17.93
N LYS A 309 9.59 21.48 18.07
CA LYS A 309 9.30 22.89 18.34
C LYS A 309 9.89 23.29 19.69
N GLU A 310 10.78 24.28 19.69
CA GLU A 310 11.42 24.82 20.89
C GLU A 310 10.43 25.41 21.89
#